data_AF-A0A9D6ZJI8-F1
#
_entry.id   AF-A0A9D6ZJI8-F1
#
_cell.length_a   1.000
_cell.length_b   1.000
_cell.length_c   1.000
_cell.angle_alpha   90.00
_cell.angle_beta   90.00
_cell.angle_gamma   90.00
#
_symmetry.space_group_name_H-M   'P 1'
#
loop_
_entity.id
_entity.type
_entity.pdbx_description
1 polymer ?
#
loop_
_entity_poly.entity_id
_entity_poly.type
_entity_poly.pdbx_seq_one_letter_code
_entity_poly.pdbx_strand_id
1 'polypeptide(L)'
;MRSSPAFVRFLSGCLLFLGSACAETADTPPDADIGRSDADAADDAAQDVPMDADALPDIAPDGDAPPDADAPADAPDADADAPDDGPDRPDADAPPEIIPDGEAGADADADADADADADADADADADADTGDTADAPDDGGPPPGPGSYLYRRIPVGGLREASVVAFHRDGSYALVLERSEAVHVYDWAADTATRVDVRISGRATYLTDVAFDPSGVFALIVGYETVSGSDTGIVIQVDDAAIRAGSASTAFTRLGETRAGERFTALEYPPAGEGPAGDGRPVVLSQSGPTPGYIARLRELDLATLAFAGLVEARATSAGCDDLAFADNEFGGWGIVLVCGTNGADAPYYTRIGGVGEWRAGPTATLGNTSRAARHGDGDLALAVSWSGRRLNRFEDGAWVPYSSSPGWSTLGVWDVSFSPDGRRALVVGRAGGSPLRGTALEYRYDLYTSGEITDVSIPGFGAAPYLGDSNTNLNDSAFRPGCDGGLVVGGNTSWSGSTGLLIEFEIEGGTACR
;
A
#
# COMPACT_ATOMS: atom_id res chain seq x y z
N MET A 1 46.72 14.40 53.87
CA MET A 1 48.20 14.30 53.66
C MET A 1 48.45 14.16 52.17
N ARG A 2 49.56 14.71 51.62
CA ARG A 2 50.22 14.45 50.30
C ARG A 2 49.33 14.19 49.05
N SER A 3 49.55 14.80 47.87
CA SER A 3 50.37 15.94 47.43
C SER A 3 50.16 16.14 45.91
N SER A 4 49.90 17.37 45.44
CA SER A 4 50.08 17.76 44.02
C SER A 4 51.57 17.78 43.64
N PRO A 5 51.95 17.75 42.33
CA PRO A 5 52.13 19.02 41.59
C PRO A 5 52.00 18.96 40.05
N ALA A 6 52.10 20.14 39.40
CA ALA A 6 52.46 20.43 37.99
C ALA A 6 51.58 19.83 36.85
N PHE A 7 51.08 20.56 35.83
CA PHE A 7 51.35 21.90 35.27
C PHE A 7 52.63 22.06 34.42
N VAL A 8 52.49 21.85 33.10
CA VAL A 8 53.40 22.34 32.04
C VAL A 8 52.57 22.85 30.86
N ARG A 9 52.89 24.05 30.34
CA ARG A 9 52.38 24.58 29.06
C ARG A 9 53.39 24.29 27.95
N PHE A 10 52.93 24.21 26.70
CA PHE A 10 53.76 24.56 25.55
C PHE A 10 53.07 25.60 24.67
N LEU A 11 53.88 26.39 23.96
CA LEU A 11 53.49 27.56 23.15
C LEU A 11 54.51 27.71 22.01
N SER A 12 54.15 28.50 20.99
CA SER A 12 54.87 28.73 19.70
C SER A 12 54.51 27.72 18.60
N GLY A 13 54.41 28.15 17.33
CA GLY A 13 54.50 29.53 16.83
C GLY A 13 54.41 29.66 15.31
N CYS A 14 54.11 30.85 14.81
CA CYS A 14 54.04 31.17 13.38
C CYS A 14 55.42 31.49 12.78
N LEU A 15 55.65 31.07 11.53
CA LEU A 15 56.39 31.75 10.44
C LEU A 15 56.19 30.87 9.18
N LEU A 16 55.84 31.30 7.96
CA LEU A 16 55.85 32.58 7.24
C LEU A 16 57.18 32.94 6.54
N PHE A 17 57.34 32.42 5.32
CA PHE A 17 58.20 32.89 4.20
C PHE A 17 57.47 32.45 2.90
N LEU A 18 57.20 33.20 1.82
CA LEU A 18 57.78 34.36 1.09
C LEU A 18 58.82 34.05 -0.01
N GLY A 19 58.36 34.17 -1.27
CA GLY A 19 59.16 34.52 -2.47
C GLY A 19 59.53 33.39 -3.44
N SER A 20 59.77 33.65 -4.75
CA SER A 20 59.44 34.83 -5.57
C SER A 20 59.72 34.60 -7.09
N ALA A 21 58.87 35.13 -7.98
CA ALA A 21 59.08 35.39 -9.44
C ALA A 21 59.43 34.18 -10.35
N CYS A 22 59.36 34.20 -11.69
CA CYS A 22 58.92 35.18 -12.74
C CYS A 22 57.75 34.56 -13.56
N ALA A 23 56.88 35.24 -14.32
CA ALA A 23 57.06 36.20 -15.44
C ALA A 23 57.77 35.56 -16.66
N GLU A 24 57.36 35.68 -17.93
CA GLU A 24 56.30 36.44 -18.66
C GLU A 24 55.75 35.57 -19.86
N THR A 25 54.96 35.96 -20.89
CA THR A 25 54.40 37.24 -21.40
C THR A 25 53.03 37.02 -22.15
N ALA A 26 52.72 37.87 -23.15
CA ALA A 26 51.57 38.00 -24.09
C ALA A 26 51.41 36.85 -25.15
N ASP A 27 50.42 36.80 -26.07
CA ASP A 27 49.79 37.90 -26.85
C ASP A 27 48.35 37.58 -27.39
N THR A 28 47.81 38.50 -28.20
CA THR A 28 46.39 38.73 -28.57
C THR A 28 46.00 38.29 -30.00
N PRO A 29 44.68 38.23 -30.37
CA PRO A 29 44.19 37.68 -31.65
C PRO A 29 43.97 38.75 -32.76
N PRO A 30 43.59 38.31 -33.98
CA PRO A 30 42.70 39.10 -34.85
C PRO A 30 41.62 38.28 -35.60
N ASP A 31 40.65 39.00 -36.19
CA ASP A 31 39.49 38.48 -36.94
C ASP A 31 39.76 38.10 -38.42
N ALA A 32 38.90 37.21 -38.95
CA ALA A 32 38.40 37.16 -40.34
C ALA A 32 37.20 36.17 -40.38
N ASP A 33 35.99 36.37 -40.92
CA ASP A 33 35.36 37.28 -41.91
C ASP A 33 35.05 36.64 -43.29
N ILE A 34 33.85 36.97 -43.81
CA ILE A 34 33.19 36.63 -45.10
C ILE A 34 32.98 35.14 -45.48
N GLY A 35 31.73 34.76 -45.80
CA GLY A 35 31.39 33.44 -46.36
C GLY A 35 29.95 33.25 -46.88
N ARG A 36 29.47 34.09 -47.80
CA ARG A 36 28.17 33.89 -48.49
C ARG A 36 28.25 32.84 -49.61
N SER A 37 27.18 32.07 -49.80
CA SER A 37 26.74 31.61 -51.13
C SER A 37 25.26 31.19 -51.14
N ASP A 38 24.43 31.96 -51.83
CA ASP A 38 23.05 31.60 -52.18
C ASP A 38 23.02 30.80 -53.51
N ALA A 39 22.20 29.73 -53.59
CA ALA A 39 21.61 29.14 -54.80
C ALA A 39 20.57 28.08 -54.35
N ASP A 40 19.30 28.05 -54.75
CA ASP A 40 18.59 28.22 -56.05
C ASP A 40 18.46 26.93 -56.90
N ALA A 41 17.28 26.82 -57.54
CA ALA A 41 16.72 25.66 -58.29
C ALA A 41 16.32 24.46 -57.38
N ALA A 42 15.15 23.80 -57.50
CA ALA A 42 14.28 23.48 -58.64
C ALA A 42 14.90 22.43 -59.60
N ASP A 43 14.16 21.50 -60.22
CA ASP A 43 12.70 21.29 -60.26
C ASP A 43 12.38 19.80 -60.59
N ASP A 44 11.10 19.48 -60.69
CA ASP A 44 10.51 18.51 -61.66
C ASP A 44 10.56 16.97 -61.45
N ALA A 45 9.64 16.34 -62.20
CA ALA A 45 9.61 14.95 -62.69
C ALA A 45 9.46 13.76 -61.72
N ALA A 46 8.22 13.24 -61.64
CA ALA A 46 7.95 11.83 -61.31
C ALA A 46 8.16 10.91 -62.53
N GLN A 47 8.62 9.68 -62.32
CA GLN A 47 8.49 8.55 -63.27
C GLN A 47 8.30 7.23 -62.50
N ASP A 48 7.40 6.37 -63.00
CA ASP A 48 7.43 4.90 -62.76
C ASP A 48 8.72 4.32 -63.37
N VAL A 49 9.22 3.10 -63.12
CA VAL A 49 8.66 1.72 -63.01
C VAL A 49 9.83 0.81 -62.52
N PRO A 50 9.78 -0.55 -62.42
CA PRO A 50 8.67 -1.52 -62.34
C PRO A 50 8.84 -2.50 -61.13
N MET A 51 8.23 -3.68 -61.21
CA MET A 51 8.35 -4.82 -60.27
C MET A 51 9.62 -5.68 -60.49
N ASP A 52 9.74 -6.73 -59.67
CA ASP A 52 10.60 -7.92 -59.76
C ASP A 52 12.10 -7.76 -59.43
N ALA A 53 12.75 -8.74 -58.80
CA ALA A 53 12.28 -9.88 -57.98
C ALA A 53 13.48 -10.51 -57.25
N ASP A 54 13.27 -11.07 -56.05
CA ASP A 54 14.09 -12.17 -55.53
C ASP A 54 13.27 -12.97 -54.52
N ALA A 55 13.41 -14.30 -54.52
CA ALA A 55 12.48 -15.22 -53.85
C ALA A 55 13.18 -16.45 -53.23
N LEU A 56 12.37 -17.19 -52.46
CA LEU A 56 12.52 -18.57 -51.99
C LEU A 56 13.08 -18.80 -50.57
N PRO A 57 12.75 -19.94 -49.92
CA PRO A 57 11.84 -21.01 -50.35
C PRO A 57 10.66 -21.29 -49.38
N ASP A 58 9.63 -21.96 -49.89
CA ASP A 58 8.69 -22.74 -49.08
C ASP A 58 9.39 -23.92 -48.37
N ILE A 59 8.85 -24.31 -47.20
CA ILE A 59 8.95 -25.68 -46.69
C ILE A 59 7.54 -26.18 -46.42
N ALA A 60 7.26 -27.40 -46.88
CA ALA A 60 5.93 -28.01 -46.91
C ALA A 60 5.42 -28.45 -45.50
N PRO A 61 4.10 -28.64 -45.34
CA PRO A 61 3.49 -29.14 -44.10
C PRO A 61 3.62 -30.68 -43.96
N ASP A 62 2.93 -31.18 -42.92
CA ASP A 62 2.62 -32.57 -42.55
C ASP A 62 3.60 -33.27 -41.60
N GLY A 63 3.03 -34.00 -40.62
CA GLY A 63 3.72 -34.52 -39.43
C GLY A 63 2.74 -35.16 -38.46
N ASP A 64 2.19 -36.31 -38.86
CA ASP A 64 1.06 -37.05 -38.27
C ASP A 64 0.99 -37.11 -36.72
N ALA A 65 -0.20 -36.85 -36.18
CA ALA A 65 -0.59 -37.28 -34.83
C ALA A 65 -1.20 -38.69 -34.87
N PRO A 66 -0.88 -39.58 -33.89
CA PRO A 66 -1.45 -40.93 -33.84
C PRO A 66 -2.94 -40.90 -33.47
N PRO A 67 -3.75 -41.88 -33.93
CA PRO A 67 -5.18 -41.93 -33.66
C PRO A 67 -5.50 -42.39 -32.23
N ASP A 68 -6.43 -41.71 -31.57
CA ASP A 68 -7.05 -42.16 -30.33
C ASP A 68 -7.91 -43.42 -30.56
N ALA A 69 -7.95 -44.30 -29.57
CA ALA A 69 -8.67 -45.57 -29.63
C ALA A 69 -9.96 -45.57 -28.79
N ASP A 70 -11.05 -46.04 -29.42
CA ASP A 70 -12.16 -46.76 -28.81
C ASP A 70 -12.85 -46.14 -27.57
N ALA A 71 -13.68 -45.12 -27.81
CA ALA A 71 -14.83 -44.80 -26.95
C ALA A 71 -16.10 -45.52 -27.48
N PRO A 72 -16.60 -46.58 -26.81
CA PRO A 72 -17.85 -47.25 -27.20
C PRO A 72 -19.10 -46.45 -26.75
N ALA A 73 -20.21 -46.63 -27.49
CA ALA A 73 -21.40 -45.79 -27.36
C ALA A 73 -22.61 -46.47 -26.66
N ASP A 74 -23.46 -45.62 -26.08
CA ASP A 74 -24.91 -45.69 -25.89
C ASP A 74 -25.64 -46.92 -25.29
N ALA A 75 -26.43 -46.59 -24.25
CA ALA A 75 -27.78 -47.13 -23.92
C ALA A 75 -27.89 -48.56 -23.33
N PRO A 76 -29.04 -48.94 -22.71
CA PRO A 76 -30.30 -48.17 -22.50
C PRO A 76 -30.78 -48.08 -21.03
N ASP A 77 -31.94 -47.43 -20.82
CA ASP A 77 -32.74 -47.49 -19.60
C ASP A 77 -33.27 -48.89 -19.26
N ALA A 78 -33.55 -49.14 -17.98
CA ALA A 78 -34.44 -50.23 -17.52
C ALA A 78 -35.05 -49.91 -16.13
N ASP A 79 -36.38 -49.83 -16.06
CA ASP A 79 -37.14 -49.81 -14.79
C ASP A 79 -37.12 -51.18 -14.10
N ALA A 80 -37.10 -51.21 -12.76
CA ALA A 80 -37.48 -52.38 -11.96
C ALA A 80 -37.92 -51.99 -10.53
N ASP A 81 -39.04 -52.56 -10.07
CA ASP A 81 -39.77 -52.24 -8.84
C ASP A 81 -39.10 -52.64 -7.49
N ALA A 82 -39.58 -51.97 -6.43
CA ALA A 82 -39.99 -52.41 -5.07
C ALA A 82 -39.70 -53.87 -4.58
N PRO A 83 -39.66 -54.16 -3.24
CA PRO A 83 -40.34 -53.46 -2.11
C PRO A 83 -39.36 -53.08 -0.95
N ASP A 84 -39.69 -52.34 0.12
CA ASP A 84 -40.76 -52.41 1.14
C ASP A 84 -40.83 -53.72 1.97
N ASP A 85 -40.37 -53.66 3.22
CA ASP A 85 -40.73 -54.59 4.30
C ASP A 85 -40.31 -53.97 5.67
N GLY A 86 -41.28 -53.80 6.57
CA GLY A 86 -41.06 -53.52 8.00
C GLY A 86 -41.11 -54.82 8.84
N PRO A 87 -41.62 -54.82 10.09
CA PRO A 87 -42.07 -53.71 10.95
C PRO A 87 -41.60 -53.84 12.43
N ASP A 88 -42.26 -53.09 13.35
CA ASP A 88 -42.35 -53.25 14.82
C ASP A 88 -41.06 -53.10 15.69
N ARG A 89 -40.99 -52.27 16.77
CA ARG A 89 -41.83 -52.06 18.00
C ARG A 89 -41.56 -53.08 19.13
N PRO A 90 -41.80 -52.77 20.44
CA PRO A 90 -42.42 -51.56 21.03
C PRO A 90 -41.63 -50.89 22.20
N ASP A 91 -42.22 -49.86 22.79
CA ASP A 91 -41.84 -49.20 24.07
C ASP A 91 -42.16 -50.06 25.32
N ALA A 92 -41.53 -49.73 26.47
CA ALA A 92 -42.00 -50.12 27.81
C ALA A 92 -41.43 -49.23 28.96
N ASP A 93 -42.28 -48.36 29.50
CA ASP A 93 -42.45 -47.87 30.90
C ASP A 93 -41.29 -47.57 31.89
N ALA A 94 -41.56 -46.59 32.76
CA ALA A 94 -40.72 -46.10 33.88
C ALA A 94 -41.18 -46.74 35.24
N PRO A 95 -41.09 -46.17 36.50
CA PRO A 95 -41.01 -44.76 36.92
C PRO A 95 -40.02 -44.53 38.14
N PRO A 96 -40.25 -43.74 39.24
CA PRO A 96 -39.16 -42.94 39.87
C PRO A 96 -38.94 -43.11 41.40
N GLU A 97 -37.95 -42.43 41.98
CA GLU A 97 -37.76 -42.06 43.43
C GLU A 97 -36.41 -41.27 43.56
N ILE A 98 -36.08 -40.36 44.50
CA ILE A 98 -36.72 -39.67 45.67
C ILE A 98 -36.28 -38.18 45.66
N ILE A 99 -37.04 -37.23 46.24
CA ILE A 99 -36.54 -35.91 46.72
C ILE A 99 -36.63 -35.86 48.25
N PRO A 100 -35.64 -35.29 48.95
CA PRO A 100 -35.93 -34.56 50.18
C PRO A 100 -35.32 -33.15 50.23
N ASP A 101 -36.19 -32.22 50.58
CA ASP A 101 -35.97 -30.79 50.78
C ASP A 101 -34.98 -30.47 51.91
N GLY A 102 -34.48 -29.23 51.94
CA GLY A 102 -33.62 -28.73 53.03
C GLY A 102 -33.52 -27.20 53.05
N GLU A 103 -34.44 -26.53 53.75
CA GLU A 103 -34.44 -25.07 53.89
C GLU A 103 -33.52 -24.57 55.03
N ALA A 104 -32.68 -23.58 54.73
CA ALA A 104 -32.25 -22.49 55.62
C ALA A 104 -31.60 -21.38 54.76
N GLY A 105 -31.85 -20.07 54.94
CA GLY A 105 -32.68 -19.41 55.95
C GLY A 105 -31.87 -18.68 57.01
N ALA A 106 -31.15 -17.62 56.63
CA ALA A 106 -30.52 -16.67 57.54
C ALA A 106 -30.24 -15.33 56.81
N ASP A 107 -30.89 -14.26 57.25
CA ASP A 107 -30.61 -12.88 56.84
C ASP A 107 -29.47 -12.27 57.68
N ALA A 108 -28.67 -11.37 57.10
CA ALA A 108 -27.77 -10.48 57.83
C ALA A 108 -27.46 -9.23 57.00
N ASP A 109 -27.98 -8.08 57.42
CA ASP A 109 -27.55 -6.75 56.98
C ASP A 109 -26.25 -6.31 57.70
N ALA A 110 -25.82 -5.05 57.47
CA ALA A 110 -24.75 -4.31 58.17
C ALA A 110 -23.30 -4.78 57.88
N ASP A 111 -22.30 -3.92 57.71
CA ASP A 111 -22.19 -2.44 57.58
C ASP A 111 -21.09 -2.18 56.51
N ALA A 112 -21.10 -1.14 55.66
CA ALA A 112 -20.90 0.28 55.95
C ALA A 112 -19.57 0.62 56.66
N ASP A 113 -18.49 0.75 55.88
CA ASP A 113 -17.36 1.69 56.02
C ASP A 113 -16.64 1.71 54.64
N ALA A 114 -16.34 2.80 53.93
CA ALA A 114 -16.02 4.18 54.28
C ALA A 114 -14.57 4.42 54.75
N ASP A 115 -13.63 4.38 53.80
CA ASP A 115 -12.39 5.18 53.84
C ASP A 115 -12.14 5.78 52.45
N ALA A 116 -11.50 6.95 52.39
CA ALA A 116 -11.40 7.77 51.19
C ALA A 116 -10.05 8.51 51.12
N ASP A 117 -9.02 7.81 50.66
CA ASP A 117 -7.67 8.33 50.52
C ASP A 117 -7.52 9.12 49.21
N ALA A 118 -7.66 10.45 49.33
CA ALA A 118 -7.53 11.41 48.23
C ALA A 118 -6.17 12.12 48.29
N ASP A 119 -5.09 11.38 48.09
CA ASP A 119 -3.73 11.92 48.03
C ASP A 119 -3.48 12.62 46.68
N ALA A 120 -3.55 13.94 46.71
CA ALA A 120 -3.35 14.83 45.57
C ALA A 120 -1.96 15.50 45.63
N ASP A 121 -0.91 14.73 45.35
CA ASP A 121 0.45 15.25 45.24
C ASP A 121 0.64 15.96 43.89
N ALA A 122 0.62 17.30 43.94
CA ALA A 122 0.76 18.19 42.78
C ALA A 122 2.18 18.75 42.66
N ASP A 123 3.14 17.90 42.28
CA ASP A 123 4.52 18.31 42.02
C ASP A 123 4.63 19.05 40.68
N ALA A 124 4.62 20.39 40.76
CA ALA A 124 4.68 21.30 39.62
C ALA A 124 6.12 21.75 39.32
N ASP A 125 6.95 20.83 38.81
CA ASP A 125 8.29 21.17 38.32
C ASP A 125 8.23 21.85 36.93
N ALA A 126 8.27 23.18 36.95
CA ALA A 126 8.25 24.03 35.77
C ALA A 126 9.66 24.40 35.29
N ASP A 127 10.38 23.45 34.68
CA ASP A 127 11.60 23.74 33.93
C ASP A 127 11.26 24.04 32.45
N ALA A 128 11.27 25.34 32.12
CA ALA A 128 11.21 25.80 30.75
C ALA A 128 12.62 25.98 30.18
N ASP A 129 12.94 25.29 29.09
CA ASP A 129 14.06 25.65 28.23
C ASP A 129 13.69 25.50 26.75
N THR A 130 14.10 26.47 25.93
CA THR A 130 13.50 26.72 24.62
C THR A 130 14.19 25.98 23.47
N GLY A 131 13.43 25.24 22.67
CA GLY A 131 13.86 24.74 21.36
C GLY A 131 13.02 25.35 20.23
N ASP A 132 13.63 26.19 19.39
CA ASP A 132 12.98 26.75 18.20
C ASP A 132 12.68 25.64 17.16
N THR A 133 11.41 25.26 17.03
CA THR A 133 10.84 24.76 15.78
C THR A 133 9.70 25.68 15.40
N ALA A 134 9.82 26.37 14.26
CA ALA A 134 8.91 27.44 13.90
C ALA A 134 7.49 26.92 13.66
N ASP A 135 6.53 27.42 14.45
CA ASP A 135 5.10 27.27 14.18
C ASP A 135 4.79 27.87 12.80
N ALA A 136 4.45 27.00 11.85
CA ALA A 136 3.69 27.44 10.70
C ALA A 136 2.31 27.89 11.20
N PRO A 137 1.74 28.99 10.68
CA PRO A 137 0.39 29.38 11.08
C PRO A 137 -0.59 28.27 10.72
N ASP A 138 -1.38 27.84 11.71
CA ASP A 138 -2.54 26.97 11.50
C ASP A 138 -3.61 27.75 10.73
N ASP A 139 -3.48 27.75 9.41
CA ASP A 139 -4.44 28.31 8.46
C ASP A 139 -5.60 27.32 8.21
N GLY A 140 -5.93 26.53 9.25
CA GLY A 140 -7.01 25.56 9.33
C GLY A 140 -8.40 26.21 9.27
N GLY A 141 -8.75 26.72 8.09
CA GLY A 141 -10.10 27.14 7.77
C GLY A 141 -11.12 26.01 8.00
N PRO A 142 -12.42 26.34 8.11
CA PRO A 142 -13.46 25.32 8.25
C PRO A 142 -13.37 24.33 7.09
N PRO A 143 -13.32 23.01 7.35
CA PRO A 143 -13.03 22.01 6.32
C PRO A 143 -14.06 22.09 5.19
N PRO A 144 -13.66 21.87 3.93
CA PRO A 144 -14.58 21.94 2.81
C PRO A 144 -15.74 20.96 3.01
N GLY A 145 -16.92 21.42 2.60
CA GLY A 145 -18.16 20.66 2.70
C GLY A 145 -18.07 19.32 1.96
N PRO A 146 -18.90 18.34 2.35
CA PRO A 146 -18.82 17.00 1.79
C PRO A 146 -19.13 16.98 0.29
N GLY A 147 -18.50 16.06 -0.43
CA GLY A 147 -19.14 15.47 -1.60
C GLY A 147 -18.99 16.16 -2.96
N SER A 148 -17.93 16.92 -3.23
CA SER A 148 -17.56 17.24 -4.63
C SER A 148 -16.06 17.24 -4.87
N TYR A 149 -15.65 16.52 -5.91
CA TYR A 149 -14.26 16.27 -6.31
C TYR A 149 -14.12 16.56 -7.80
N LEU A 150 -13.11 17.36 -8.15
CA LEU A 150 -12.62 17.51 -9.52
C LEU A 150 -11.68 16.35 -9.84
N TYR A 151 -11.70 15.88 -11.09
CA TYR A 151 -10.85 14.80 -11.58
C TYR A 151 -10.23 15.15 -12.94
N ARG A 152 -8.91 14.99 -13.07
CA ARG A 152 -8.16 15.17 -14.32
C ARG A 152 -7.33 13.93 -14.62
N ARG A 153 -7.57 13.27 -15.75
CA ARG A 153 -6.67 12.21 -16.23
C ARG A 153 -5.34 12.81 -16.70
N ILE A 154 -4.23 12.33 -16.15
CA ILE A 154 -2.87 12.67 -16.57
C ILE A 154 -2.46 11.73 -17.73
N PRO A 155 -2.00 12.26 -18.88
CA PRO A 155 -1.70 11.45 -20.07
C PRO A 155 -0.30 10.82 -20.02
N VAL A 156 -0.08 9.84 -19.15
CA VAL A 156 1.19 9.09 -19.09
C VAL A 156 1.34 8.14 -20.28
N GLY A 157 2.37 8.35 -21.09
CA GLY A 157 2.68 7.51 -22.25
C GLY A 157 3.17 6.12 -21.85
N GLY A 158 2.53 5.07 -22.37
CA GLY A 158 2.94 3.68 -22.15
C GLY A 158 2.64 3.11 -20.76
N LEU A 159 1.89 3.82 -19.91
CA LEU A 159 1.46 3.34 -18.60
C LEU A 159 0.60 2.07 -18.73
N ARG A 160 1.11 0.96 -18.23
CA ARG A 160 0.35 -0.28 -18.00
C ARG A 160 -0.45 -0.15 -16.70
N GLU A 161 -1.26 -1.15 -16.36
CA GLU A 161 -2.07 -1.11 -15.13
C GLU A 161 -1.23 -0.79 -13.90
N ALA A 162 -1.50 0.39 -13.32
CA ALA A 162 -0.85 0.88 -12.12
C ALA A 162 -1.58 0.35 -10.87
N SER A 163 -0.83 0.02 -9.83
CA SER A 163 -1.34 -0.69 -8.66
C SER A 163 -0.96 -0.10 -7.31
N VAL A 164 -0.01 0.85 -7.27
CA VAL A 164 0.34 1.62 -6.08
C VAL A 164 0.78 3.03 -6.47
N VAL A 165 0.53 4.03 -5.63
CA VAL A 165 1.01 5.41 -5.73
C VAL A 165 1.38 5.95 -4.35
N ALA A 166 2.55 6.55 -4.23
CA ALA A 166 2.95 7.27 -3.01
C ALA A 166 3.60 8.61 -3.36
N PHE A 167 3.25 9.66 -2.61
CA PHE A 167 3.91 10.96 -2.71
C PHE A 167 5.18 11.01 -1.87
N HIS A 168 6.23 11.64 -2.39
CA HIS A 168 7.33 12.10 -1.53
C HIS A 168 6.80 13.14 -0.53
N ARG A 169 7.40 13.21 0.67
CA ARG A 169 6.92 13.98 1.83
C ARG A 169 6.69 15.49 1.59
N ASP A 170 7.37 16.09 0.61
CA ASP A 170 7.19 17.50 0.22
C ASP A 170 6.17 17.74 -0.92
N GLY A 171 5.54 16.68 -1.44
CA GLY A 171 4.58 16.74 -2.54
C GLY A 171 5.17 17.18 -3.89
N SER A 172 6.50 17.16 -4.08
CA SER A 172 7.14 17.54 -5.36
C SER A 172 7.06 16.46 -6.44
N TYR A 173 7.08 15.18 -6.05
CA TYR A 173 6.89 14.05 -6.95
C TYR A 173 6.14 12.90 -6.28
N ALA A 174 5.64 11.97 -7.11
CA ALA A 174 5.09 10.69 -6.69
C ALA A 174 5.79 9.52 -7.39
N LEU A 175 5.86 8.37 -6.71
CA LEU A 175 6.18 7.08 -7.31
C LEU A 175 4.87 6.37 -7.66
N VAL A 176 4.73 5.96 -8.91
CA VAL A 176 3.56 5.22 -9.43
C VAL A 176 4.04 3.86 -9.94
N LEU A 177 3.62 2.79 -9.28
CA LEU A 177 4.05 1.42 -9.57
C LEU A 177 3.12 0.81 -10.63
N GLU A 178 3.67 0.32 -11.74
CA GLU A 178 2.98 -0.70 -12.56
C GLU A 178 2.94 -2.01 -11.75
N ARG A 179 1.87 -2.80 -11.86
CA ARG A 179 1.75 -4.10 -11.16
C ARG A 179 2.95 -5.03 -11.42
N SER A 180 3.65 -4.84 -12.54
CA SER A 180 4.82 -5.62 -12.93
C SER A 180 5.89 -4.75 -13.57
N GLU A 181 7.15 -5.10 -13.33
CA GLU A 181 8.35 -4.69 -14.07
C GLU A 181 8.80 -3.22 -14.00
N ALA A 182 7.92 -2.24 -13.70
CA ALA A 182 8.31 -0.82 -13.79
C ALA A 182 7.68 0.13 -12.76
N VAL A 183 8.39 1.23 -12.52
CA VAL A 183 7.97 2.38 -11.71
C VAL A 183 7.99 3.64 -12.58
N HIS A 184 7.02 4.52 -12.41
CA HIS A 184 7.03 5.86 -12.97
C HIS A 184 7.30 6.87 -11.86
N VAL A 185 8.26 7.76 -12.10
CA VAL A 185 8.50 8.95 -11.27
C VAL A 185 7.70 10.09 -11.89
N TYR A 186 6.63 10.53 -11.23
CA TYR A 186 5.78 11.62 -11.71
C TYR A 186 6.14 12.92 -11.00
N ASP A 187 6.68 13.88 -11.75
CA ASP A 187 7.00 15.24 -11.30
C ASP A 187 5.71 16.08 -11.32
N TRP A 188 5.33 16.59 -10.13
CA TRP A 188 4.08 17.33 -9.94
C TRP A 188 4.08 18.68 -10.67
N ALA A 189 5.22 19.37 -10.65
CA ALA A 189 5.36 20.73 -11.16
C ALA A 189 5.54 20.76 -12.68
N ALA A 190 6.21 19.75 -13.24
CA ALA A 190 6.36 19.58 -14.68
C ALA A 190 5.13 18.92 -15.36
N ASP A 191 4.28 18.22 -14.59
CA ASP A 191 3.20 17.35 -15.09
C ASP A 191 3.72 16.25 -16.03
N THR A 192 4.89 15.70 -15.73
CA THR A 192 5.58 14.66 -16.54
C THR A 192 5.93 13.42 -15.74
N ALA A 193 5.95 12.26 -16.40
CA ALA A 193 6.31 10.99 -15.80
C ALA A 193 7.51 10.33 -16.51
N THR A 194 8.50 9.88 -15.73
CA THR A 194 9.66 9.12 -16.22
C THR A 194 9.54 7.66 -15.80
N ARG A 195 9.40 6.76 -16.79
CA ARG A 195 9.31 5.31 -16.57
C ARG A 195 10.70 4.69 -16.41
N VAL A 196 10.87 3.90 -15.35
CA VAL A 196 12.07 3.10 -15.04
C VAL A 196 11.68 1.63 -15.03
N ASP A 197 12.37 0.80 -15.82
CA ASP A 197 12.25 -0.66 -15.78
C ASP A 197 13.16 -1.19 -14.65
N VAL A 198 12.57 -1.85 -13.66
CA VAL A 198 13.25 -2.37 -12.45
C VAL A 198 13.41 -3.90 -12.47
N ARG A 199 13.06 -4.55 -13.59
CA ARG A 199 13.11 -6.00 -13.79
C ARG A 199 14.54 -6.51 -13.96
N ILE A 200 14.84 -7.63 -13.32
CA ILE A 200 16.03 -8.43 -13.63
C ILE A 200 15.70 -9.38 -14.79
N SER A 201 16.53 -9.40 -15.83
CA SER A 201 16.31 -10.23 -17.02
C SER A 201 16.11 -11.71 -16.69
N GLY A 202 15.10 -12.33 -17.30
CA GLY A 202 14.70 -13.72 -17.04
C GLY A 202 13.85 -13.94 -15.78
N ARG A 203 13.39 -12.87 -15.10
CA ARG A 203 12.50 -12.93 -13.93
C ARG A 203 11.23 -12.12 -14.17
N ALA A 204 10.08 -12.66 -13.77
CA ALA A 204 8.85 -11.88 -13.68
C ALA A 204 8.87 -11.12 -12.33
N THR A 205 8.90 -9.80 -12.37
CA THR A 205 8.98 -8.94 -11.19
C THR A 205 7.61 -8.29 -10.94
N TYR A 206 7.04 -8.49 -9.75
CA TYR A 206 5.79 -7.88 -9.31
C TYR A 206 6.08 -6.91 -8.18
N LEU A 207 5.46 -5.73 -8.23
CA LEU A 207 5.58 -4.68 -7.22
C LEU A 207 4.24 -4.60 -6.48
N THR A 208 4.27 -4.66 -5.15
CA THR A 208 3.06 -4.82 -4.32
C THR A 208 2.74 -3.57 -3.51
N ASP A 209 3.77 -2.89 -3.02
CA ASP A 209 3.63 -1.74 -2.13
C ASP A 209 4.89 -0.85 -2.09
N VAL A 210 4.72 0.42 -1.67
CA VAL A 210 5.77 1.44 -1.54
C VAL A 210 5.49 2.41 -0.40
N ALA A 211 6.48 2.66 0.47
CA ALA A 211 6.42 3.77 1.42
C ALA A 211 7.70 4.60 1.42
N PHE A 212 7.56 5.91 1.60
CA PHE A 212 8.67 6.82 1.83
C PHE A 212 9.16 6.72 3.27
N ASP A 213 10.47 6.85 3.46
CA ASP A 213 11.04 6.99 4.80
C ASP A 213 10.55 8.31 5.46
N PRO A 214 10.24 8.34 6.76
CA PRO A 214 9.79 9.56 7.45
C PRO A 214 10.75 10.76 7.32
N SER A 215 12.04 10.53 7.09
CA SER A 215 13.02 11.59 6.79
C SER A 215 12.91 12.18 5.38
N GLY A 216 12.26 11.47 4.44
CA GLY A 216 12.15 11.79 3.02
C GLY A 216 13.35 11.38 2.16
N VAL A 217 14.47 10.95 2.75
CA VAL A 217 15.74 10.78 1.98
C VAL A 217 15.78 9.53 1.10
N PHE A 218 14.83 8.60 1.25
CA PHE A 218 14.58 7.50 0.33
C PHE A 218 13.13 7.00 0.42
N ALA A 219 12.75 6.13 -0.51
CA ALA A 219 11.60 5.23 -0.38
C ALA A 219 12.02 3.76 -0.41
N LEU A 220 11.18 2.88 0.13
CA LEU A 220 11.27 1.44 -0.02
C LEU A 220 10.09 0.95 -0.88
N ILE A 221 10.37 0.03 -1.80
CA ILE A 221 9.39 -0.72 -2.57
C ILE A 221 9.54 -2.19 -2.23
N VAL A 222 8.42 -2.87 -1.93
CA VAL A 222 8.40 -4.34 -1.78
C VAL A 222 7.68 -5.02 -2.94
N GLY A 223 7.91 -6.32 -3.05
CA GLY A 223 7.35 -7.14 -4.11
C GLY A 223 7.87 -8.57 -4.06
N TYR A 224 7.76 -9.25 -5.20
CA TYR A 224 8.34 -10.56 -5.40
C TYR A 224 8.79 -10.80 -6.85
N GLU A 225 9.79 -11.65 -7.01
CA GLU A 225 10.18 -12.21 -8.30
C GLU A 225 9.81 -13.68 -8.39
N THR A 226 9.13 -14.08 -9.47
CA THR A 226 8.94 -15.50 -9.80
C THR A 226 10.19 -15.99 -10.55
N VAL A 227 10.94 -16.90 -9.92
CA VAL A 227 12.18 -17.50 -10.42
C VAL A 227 12.01 -19.01 -10.44
N SER A 228 12.11 -19.62 -11.63
CA SER A 228 11.99 -21.08 -11.81
C SER A 228 10.71 -21.71 -11.21
N GLY A 229 9.62 -20.94 -11.13
CA GLY A 229 8.34 -21.38 -10.55
C GLY A 229 8.20 -21.22 -9.03
N SER A 230 9.22 -20.68 -8.35
CA SER A 230 9.12 -20.22 -6.96
C SER A 230 9.13 -18.70 -6.91
N ASP A 231 8.31 -18.11 -6.06
CA ASP A 231 8.43 -16.69 -5.74
C ASP A 231 9.59 -16.43 -4.76
N THR A 232 10.10 -15.20 -4.77
CA THR A 232 11.13 -14.70 -3.86
C THR A 232 10.78 -13.26 -3.50
N GLY A 233 10.56 -12.98 -2.21
CA GLY A 233 10.27 -11.63 -1.69
C GLY A 233 11.49 -10.74 -1.80
N ILE A 234 11.28 -9.47 -2.19
CA ILE A 234 12.35 -8.52 -2.57
C ILE A 234 12.10 -7.12 -2.00
N VAL A 235 13.17 -6.37 -1.78
CA VAL A 235 13.13 -4.93 -1.46
C VAL A 235 13.97 -4.14 -2.45
N ILE A 236 13.46 -3.00 -2.91
CA ILE A 236 14.16 -1.99 -3.70
C ILE A 236 14.16 -0.68 -2.91
N GLN A 237 15.32 -0.06 -2.74
CA GLN A 237 15.43 1.30 -2.18
C GLN A 237 15.48 2.31 -3.33
N VAL A 238 14.85 3.47 -3.15
CA VAL A 238 14.80 4.57 -4.12
C VAL A 238 15.42 5.82 -3.49
N ASP A 239 16.58 6.26 -3.99
CA ASP A 239 17.29 7.44 -3.49
C ASP A 239 16.66 8.76 -3.98
N ASP A 240 16.19 9.60 -3.05
CA ASP A 240 15.61 10.92 -3.35
C ASP A 240 16.64 11.86 -4.02
N ALA A 241 17.91 11.78 -3.63
CA ALA A 241 18.95 12.66 -4.19
C ALA A 241 19.18 12.38 -5.68
N ALA A 242 19.25 11.11 -6.09
CA ALA A 242 19.30 10.70 -7.49
C ALA A 242 18.03 11.06 -8.27
N ILE A 243 16.83 11.00 -7.66
CA ILE A 243 15.58 11.46 -8.27
C ILE A 243 15.66 12.98 -8.57
N ARG A 244 15.99 13.80 -7.57
CA ARG A 244 16.11 15.27 -7.74
C ARG A 244 17.25 15.69 -8.67
N ALA A 245 18.29 14.87 -8.79
CA ALA A 245 19.36 15.03 -9.77
C ALA A 245 18.96 14.61 -11.20
N GLY A 246 17.67 14.37 -11.48
CA GLY A 246 17.16 13.93 -12.78
C GLY A 246 17.66 12.55 -13.22
N SER A 247 18.24 11.78 -12.29
CA SER A 247 18.98 10.54 -12.53
C SER A 247 18.15 9.32 -12.09
N ALA A 248 16.86 9.33 -12.41
CA ALA A 248 15.88 8.35 -11.95
C ALA A 248 16.26 6.89 -12.28
N SER A 249 16.93 6.63 -13.41
CA SER A 249 17.38 5.28 -13.78
C SER A 249 18.50 4.71 -12.87
N THR A 250 19.15 5.53 -12.06
CA THR A 250 20.15 5.10 -11.06
C THR A 250 19.67 5.22 -9.62
N ALA A 251 18.47 5.77 -9.37
CA ALA A 251 17.92 5.92 -8.03
C ALA A 251 17.49 4.58 -7.40
N PHE A 252 17.11 3.59 -8.21
CA PHE A 252 16.55 2.32 -7.77
C PHE A 252 17.66 1.28 -7.49
N THR A 253 17.99 1.09 -6.21
CA THR A 253 18.97 0.09 -5.76
C THR A 253 18.26 -1.14 -5.24
N ARG A 254 18.53 -2.30 -5.85
CA ARG A 254 18.00 -3.59 -5.40
C ARG A 254 18.75 -4.07 -4.16
N LEU A 255 18.06 -4.28 -3.05
CA LEU A 255 18.68 -4.74 -1.81
C LEU A 255 19.02 -6.24 -1.89
N GLY A 256 20.06 -6.64 -1.15
CA GLY A 256 20.45 -8.05 -1.04
C GLY A 256 19.46 -8.89 -0.20
N GLU A 257 18.68 -8.23 0.67
CA GLU A 257 17.74 -8.90 1.55
C GLU A 257 16.53 -9.42 0.77
N THR A 258 16.39 -10.74 0.77
CA THR A 258 15.41 -11.48 -0.04
C THR A 258 14.96 -12.75 0.68
N ARG A 259 13.75 -13.25 0.38
CA ARG A 259 13.24 -14.51 0.97
C ARG A 259 12.62 -15.41 -0.09
N ALA A 260 13.34 -16.45 -0.48
CA ALA A 260 12.85 -17.47 -1.42
C ALA A 260 11.73 -18.31 -0.80
N GLY A 261 10.66 -18.57 -1.57
CA GLY A 261 9.45 -19.24 -1.10
C GLY A 261 8.46 -18.31 -0.38
N GLU A 262 8.74 -17.01 -0.32
CA GLU A 262 7.87 -15.99 0.24
C GLU A 262 7.56 -14.90 -0.81
N ARG A 263 6.47 -14.16 -0.62
CA ARG A 263 6.18 -12.88 -1.29
C ARG A 263 6.16 -11.79 -0.23
N PHE A 264 6.69 -10.60 -0.52
CA PHE A 264 6.43 -9.42 0.32
C PHE A 264 5.22 -8.69 -0.28
N THR A 265 4.25 -8.32 0.56
CA THR A 265 2.96 -7.78 0.10
C THR A 265 2.70 -6.34 0.55
N ALA A 266 3.17 -5.95 1.73
CA ALA A 266 3.07 -4.59 2.24
C ALA A 266 4.25 -4.23 3.14
N LEU A 267 4.50 -2.92 3.31
CA LEU A 267 5.45 -2.35 4.25
C LEU A 267 4.90 -1.05 4.86
N GLU A 268 4.98 -0.89 6.17
CA GLU A 268 4.54 0.35 6.82
C GLU A 268 5.55 0.78 7.90
N TYR A 269 5.71 2.09 8.04
CA TYR A 269 6.41 2.71 9.16
C TYR A 269 5.43 2.94 10.32
N PRO A 270 5.77 2.58 11.58
CA PRO A 270 4.94 2.85 12.74
C PRO A 270 4.73 4.37 12.99
N PRO A 271 3.81 4.76 13.90
CA PRO A 271 3.77 6.12 14.44
C PRO A 271 5.12 6.52 15.09
N ALA A 272 5.33 7.83 15.24
CA ALA A 272 6.61 8.36 15.69
C ALA A 272 6.86 8.06 17.19
N GLY A 273 7.88 7.24 17.48
CA GLY A 273 8.19 6.75 18.83
C GLY A 273 7.51 5.42 19.19
N GLU A 274 6.74 4.84 18.26
CA GLU A 274 6.02 3.58 18.44
C GLU A 274 6.63 2.43 17.62
N GLY A 275 5.93 1.30 17.62
CA GLY A 275 6.30 0.10 16.89
C GLY A 275 7.19 -0.86 17.69
N PRO A 276 7.56 -2.01 17.09
CA PRO A 276 8.12 -3.13 17.85
C PRO A 276 9.53 -2.89 18.40
N ALA A 277 10.36 -2.08 17.77
CA ALA A 277 11.67 -1.66 18.27
C ALA A 277 11.67 -0.27 18.93
N GLY A 278 10.61 0.53 18.73
CA GLY A 278 10.51 1.91 19.23
C GLY A 278 11.44 2.93 18.57
N ASP A 279 12.19 2.52 17.54
CA ASP A 279 13.13 3.37 16.78
C ASP A 279 12.67 3.66 15.34
N GLY A 280 11.39 3.43 15.03
CA GLY A 280 10.76 3.82 13.76
C GLY A 280 11.04 2.91 12.56
N ARG A 281 11.58 1.70 12.75
CA ARG A 281 11.80 0.73 11.66
C ARG A 281 10.49 0.38 10.93
N PRO A 282 10.50 0.28 9.59
CA PRO A 282 9.35 -0.25 8.87
C PRO A 282 9.19 -1.75 9.10
N VAL A 283 7.94 -2.19 9.23
CA VAL A 283 7.57 -3.60 9.25
C VAL A 283 7.15 -4.03 7.85
N VAL A 284 7.77 -5.09 7.34
CA VAL A 284 7.39 -5.75 6.09
C VAL A 284 6.52 -6.97 6.39
N LEU A 285 5.35 -7.03 5.76
CA LEU A 285 4.51 -8.23 5.69
C LEU A 285 5.04 -9.15 4.58
N SER A 286 5.26 -10.43 4.92
CA SER A 286 5.41 -11.49 3.93
C SER A 286 4.37 -12.59 4.09
N GLN A 287 4.09 -13.28 2.99
CA GLN A 287 3.29 -14.51 2.99
C GLN A 287 3.98 -15.65 2.23
N SER A 288 3.69 -16.89 2.63
CA SER A 288 4.12 -18.12 1.97
C SER A 288 3.06 -19.20 2.02
N GLY A 289 3.09 -20.14 1.07
CA GLY A 289 2.22 -21.31 1.05
C GLY A 289 1.05 -21.18 0.07
N PRO A 290 0.43 -22.31 -0.32
CA PRO A 290 -0.76 -22.33 -1.16
C PRO A 290 -2.06 -22.25 -0.32
N THR A 291 -3.16 -21.83 -0.94
CA THR A 291 -4.51 -22.00 -0.38
C THR A 291 -4.76 -23.46 0.03
N PRO A 292 -5.32 -23.77 1.22
CA PRO A 292 -5.76 -22.85 2.28
C PRO A 292 -4.72 -22.64 3.41
N GLY A 293 -3.49 -23.12 3.25
CA GLY A 293 -2.46 -23.15 4.29
C GLY A 293 -1.43 -22.01 4.14
N TYR A 294 -1.89 -20.76 4.28
CA TYR A 294 -1.01 -19.60 4.24
C TYR A 294 -0.28 -19.39 5.58
N ILE A 295 0.93 -18.84 5.51
CA ILE A 295 1.67 -18.34 6.68
C ILE A 295 2.04 -16.88 6.41
N ALA A 296 1.43 -15.98 7.17
CA ALA A 296 1.78 -14.57 7.22
C ALA A 296 2.94 -14.36 8.21
N ARG A 297 3.80 -13.38 7.95
CA ARG A 297 4.95 -13.03 8.79
C ARG A 297 5.18 -11.53 8.82
N LEU A 298 5.50 -11.01 10.00
CA LEU A 298 5.89 -9.62 10.21
C LEU A 298 7.38 -9.57 10.51
N ARG A 299 8.11 -8.67 9.85
CA ARG A 299 9.54 -8.44 10.11
C ARG A 299 9.93 -6.96 10.07
N GLU A 300 10.67 -6.52 11.08
CA GLU A 300 11.31 -5.20 11.04
C GLU A 300 12.55 -5.22 10.13
N LEU A 301 12.64 -4.24 9.23
CA LEU A 301 13.84 -4.02 8.42
C LEU A 301 14.77 -3.02 9.12
N ASP A 302 15.98 -3.46 9.45
CA ASP A 302 17.02 -2.58 10.00
C ASP A 302 17.60 -1.72 8.86
N LEU A 303 17.35 -0.41 8.92
CA LEU A 303 17.72 0.53 7.86
C LEU A 303 19.23 0.82 7.78
N ALA A 304 20.00 0.50 8.83
CA ALA A 304 21.45 0.72 8.87
C ALA A 304 22.25 -0.46 8.30
N THR A 305 21.69 -1.66 8.36
CA THR A 305 22.27 -2.91 7.84
C THR A 305 21.56 -3.46 6.60
N LEU A 306 20.36 -2.93 6.29
CA LEU A 306 19.48 -3.31 5.19
C LEU A 306 19.11 -4.81 5.21
N ALA A 307 18.84 -5.33 6.40
CA ALA A 307 18.47 -6.73 6.67
C ALA A 307 17.36 -6.82 7.74
N PHE A 308 16.60 -7.93 7.77
CA PHE A 308 15.55 -8.10 8.76
C PHE A 308 16.12 -8.41 10.15
N ALA A 309 15.87 -7.53 11.12
CA ALA A 309 16.29 -7.66 12.51
C ALA A 309 15.38 -6.87 13.45
N GLY A 310 15.03 -7.48 14.59
CA GLY A 310 13.99 -7.01 15.50
C GLY A 310 12.85 -8.03 15.57
N LEU A 311 11.62 -7.58 15.33
CA LEU A 311 10.43 -8.41 15.13
C LEU A 311 10.69 -9.48 14.06
N VAL A 312 10.39 -10.75 14.39
CA VAL A 312 10.27 -11.85 13.43
C VAL A 312 9.15 -12.76 13.91
N GLU A 313 7.92 -12.43 13.50
CA GLU A 313 6.70 -13.13 13.93
C GLU A 313 6.05 -13.88 12.78
N ALA A 314 5.32 -14.95 13.09
CA ALA A 314 4.69 -15.81 12.08
C ALA A 314 3.35 -16.38 12.56
N ARG A 315 2.35 -16.39 11.69
CA ARG A 315 1.03 -16.95 11.96
C ARG A 315 0.46 -17.68 10.73
N ALA A 316 -0.12 -18.85 10.97
CA ALA A 316 -0.94 -19.53 9.96
C ALA A 316 -2.28 -18.80 9.79
N THR A 317 -2.67 -18.53 8.55
CA THR A 317 -3.85 -17.74 8.17
C THR A 317 -4.71 -18.50 7.17
N SER A 318 -6.03 -18.28 7.19
CA SER A 318 -6.97 -18.94 6.27
C SER A 318 -6.98 -18.35 4.85
N ALA A 319 -6.27 -17.26 4.62
CA ALA A 319 -6.15 -16.57 3.34
C ALA A 319 -4.74 -15.96 3.18
N GLY A 320 -4.34 -15.68 1.95
CA GLY A 320 -3.15 -14.88 1.69
C GLY A 320 -3.35 -13.46 2.21
N CYS A 321 -2.31 -12.87 2.79
CA CYS A 321 -2.36 -11.54 3.38
C CYS A 321 -1.81 -10.50 2.40
N ASP A 322 -2.69 -9.59 2.01
CA ASP A 322 -2.48 -8.64 0.93
C ASP A 322 -1.95 -7.31 1.47
N ASP A 323 -2.32 -6.94 2.71
CA ASP A 323 -1.89 -5.68 3.34
C ASP A 323 -1.77 -5.72 4.87
N LEU A 324 -1.20 -4.65 5.45
CA LEU A 324 -1.11 -4.40 6.89
C LEU A 324 -1.47 -2.94 7.23
N ALA A 325 -1.89 -2.68 8.48
CA ALA A 325 -2.01 -1.33 9.02
C ALA A 325 -1.62 -1.30 10.51
N PHE A 326 -0.81 -0.33 10.94
CA PHE A 326 -0.63 -0.03 12.36
C PHE A 326 -1.92 0.58 12.95
N ALA A 327 -2.27 0.18 14.16
CA ALA A 327 -3.38 0.76 14.93
C ALA A 327 -3.23 0.48 16.43
N ASP A 328 -3.88 1.29 17.27
CA ASP A 328 -3.87 1.15 18.72
C ASP A 328 -4.44 -0.19 19.22
N ASN A 329 -3.80 -0.73 20.25
CA ASN A 329 -4.25 -1.91 20.98
C ASN A 329 -5.28 -1.56 22.07
N GLU A 330 -5.79 -2.59 22.72
CA GLU A 330 -6.77 -2.49 23.81
C GLU A 330 -6.27 -1.78 25.10
N PHE A 331 -5.07 -1.18 25.05
CA PHE A 331 -4.40 -0.42 26.11
C PHE A 331 -3.82 0.93 25.64
N GLY A 332 -4.05 1.37 24.38
CA GLY A 332 -3.50 2.64 23.86
C GLY A 332 -2.00 2.60 23.58
N GLY A 333 -1.54 1.53 22.92
CA GLY A 333 -0.23 1.50 22.27
C GLY A 333 -0.22 0.56 21.07
N TRP A 334 0.77 0.69 20.20
CA TRP A 334 0.79 0.04 18.89
C TRP A 334 0.40 -1.46 18.85
N GLY A 335 -0.27 -1.81 17.76
CA GLY A 335 -0.25 -3.13 17.16
C GLY A 335 -0.36 -3.04 15.64
N ILE A 336 -0.42 -4.21 15.01
CA ILE A 336 -0.33 -4.39 13.57
C ILE A 336 -1.50 -5.27 13.13
N VAL A 337 -2.46 -4.65 12.45
CA VAL A 337 -3.60 -5.29 11.78
C VAL A 337 -3.12 -5.89 10.47
N LEU A 338 -3.51 -7.12 10.15
CA LEU A 338 -3.30 -7.71 8.83
C LEU A 338 -4.66 -7.88 8.14
N VAL A 339 -4.70 -7.68 6.83
CA VAL A 339 -5.87 -7.96 6.00
C VAL A 339 -5.54 -9.02 4.95
N CYS A 340 -6.35 -10.09 4.94
CA CYS A 340 -6.05 -11.28 4.16
C CYS A 340 -7.25 -11.73 3.32
N GLY A 341 -7.25 -11.35 2.04
CA GLY A 341 -8.37 -11.56 1.12
C GLY A 341 -8.06 -12.36 -0.13
N THR A 342 -6.79 -12.66 -0.45
CA THR A 342 -6.36 -13.16 -1.77
C THR A 342 -7.20 -14.35 -2.26
N ASN A 343 -7.48 -15.32 -1.37
CA ASN A 343 -8.20 -16.56 -1.67
C ASN A 343 -9.12 -17.00 -0.51
N GLY A 344 -9.61 -16.06 0.29
CA GLY A 344 -10.44 -16.35 1.47
C GLY A 344 -10.67 -15.10 2.31
N ALA A 345 -10.84 -15.27 3.61
CA ALA A 345 -10.88 -14.18 4.57
C ALA A 345 -10.10 -14.57 5.83
N ASP A 346 -9.21 -13.69 6.27
CA ASP A 346 -8.64 -13.66 7.62
C ASP A 346 -8.28 -12.19 7.94
N ALA A 347 -8.26 -11.82 9.21
CA ALA A 347 -7.97 -10.45 9.65
C ALA A 347 -7.31 -10.42 11.04
N PRO A 348 -6.19 -11.14 11.24
CA PRO A 348 -5.54 -11.25 12.54
C PRO A 348 -4.82 -9.95 12.91
N TYR A 349 -4.55 -9.80 14.21
CA TYR A 349 -3.85 -8.64 14.77
C TYR A 349 -2.69 -9.11 15.67
N TYR A 350 -1.60 -8.35 15.69
CA TYR A 350 -0.45 -8.60 16.55
C TYR A 350 -0.06 -7.35 17.34
N THR A 351 0.20 -7.48 18.63
CA THR A 351 0.68 -6.39 19.50
C THR A 351 1.67 -6.95 20.54
N ARG A 352 2.24 -6.09 21.40
CA ARG A 352 2.99 -6.51 22.59
C ARG A 352 2.39 -5.95 23.87
N ILE A 353 2.12 -6.83 24.83
CA ILE A 353 1.56 -6.49 26.13
C ILE A 353 2.57 -6.89 27.20
N GLY A 354 3.00 -5.94 28.03
CA GLY A 354 4.09 -6.16 28.99
C GLY A 354 5.42 -6.60 28.36
N GLY A 355 5.62 -6.30 27.06
CA GLY A 355 6.77 -6.77 26.26
C GLY A 355 6.62 -8.17 25.64
N VAL A 356 5.53 -8.89 25.91
CA VAL A 356 5.24 -10.22 25.32
C VAL A 356 4.45 -10.05 24.02
N GLY A 357 4.91 -10.69 22.94
CA GLY A 357 4.21 -10.71 21.65
C GLY A 357 2.96 -11.58 21.69
N GLU A 358 1.81 -11.01 21.31
CA GLU A 358 0.52 -11.70 21.30
C GLU A 358 -0.22 -11.53 19.97
N TRP A 359 -0.76 -12.63 19.47
CA TRP A 359 -1.56 -12.71 18.25
C TRP A 359 -3.06 -12.80 18.59
N ARG A 360 -3.80 -11.70 18.46
CA ARG A 360 -5.27 -11.68 18.57
C ARG A 360 -5.92 -12.28 17.32
N ALA A 361 -7.01 -13.02 17.48
CA ALA A 361 -7.77 -13.53 16.34
C ALA A 361 -8.53 -12.39 15.64
N GLY A 362 -8.82 -12.58 14.34
CA GLY A 362 -9.77 -11.71 13.63
C GLY A 362 -11.20 -11.84 14.19
N PRO A 363 -12.15 -11.06 13.63
CA PRO A 363 -13.50 -10.99 14.16
C PRO A 363 -14.25 -12.32 13.99
N THR A 364 -15.12 -12.64 14.94
CA THR A 364 -15.89 -13.90 14.96
C THR A 364 -16.81 -14.04 13.74
N ALA A 365 -17.25 -12.91 13.17
CA ALA A 365 -17.86 -12.86 11.85
C ALA A 365 -16.81 -12.42 10.82
N THR A 366 -16.71 -13.15 9.71
CA THR A 366 -15.79 -12.81 8.61
C THR A 366 -16.05 -11.40 8.06
N LEU A 367 -14.97 -10.65 7.79
CA LEU A 367 -15.04 -9.37 7.08
C LEU A 367 -15.34 -9.51 5.59
N GLY A 368 -15.40 -10.74 5.05
CA GLY A 368 -15.23 -11.00 3.61
C GLY A 368 -13.77 -10.90 3.18
N ASN A 369 -13.51 -11.00 1.87
CA ASN A 369 -12.17 -10.88 1.31
C ASN A 369 -11.74 -9.40 1.37
N THR A 370 -10.68 -9.12 2.13
CA THR A 370 -10.13 -7.76 2.33
C THR A 370 -8.88 -7.52 1.49
N SER A 371 -8.78 -6.38 0.81
CA SER A 371 -7.71 -6.10 -0.18
C SER A 371 -6.66 -5.08 0.26
N ARG A 372 -7.05 -4.04 1.00
CA ARG A 372 -6.21 -2.92 1.45
C ARG A 372 -6.61 -2.49 2.85
N ALA A 373 -5.66 -1.93 3.60
CA ALA A 373 -5.90 -1.29 4.88
C ALA A 373 -5.12 0.03 4.97
N ALA A 374 -5.62 0.98 5.75
CA ALA A 374 -4.91 2.22 6.04
C ALA A 374 -5.16 2.70 7.46
N ARG A 375 -4.11 3.23 8.07
CA ARG A 375 -4.06 3.82 9.41
C ARG A 375 -4.53 5.29 9.38
N HIS A 376 -5.31 5.70 10.37
CA HIS A 376 -5.56 7.13 10.64
C HIS A 376 -4.32 7.78 11.27
N GLY A 377 -4.06 9.06 10.98
CA GLY A 377 -2.78 9.71 11.29
C GLY A 377 -2.28 9.54 12.74
N ASP A 378 -3.20 9.61 13.70
CA ASP A 378 -2.93 9.53 15.13
C ASP A 378 -2.77 8.10 15.67
N GLY A 379 -3.00 7.05 14.86
CA GLY A 379 -2.85 5.64 15.24
C GLY A 379 -4.08 4.99 15.92
N ASP A 380 -5.00 5.80 16.45
CA ASP A 380 -6.23 5.39 17.14
C ASP A 380 -7.11 4.37 16.39
N LEU A 381 -7.15 4.44 15.05
CA LEU A 381 -7.91 3.51 14.23
C LEU A 381 -7.26 3.15 12.89
N ALA A 382 -7.66 1.99 12.36
CA ALA A 382 -7.40 1.60 10.98
C ALA A 382 -8.70 1.25 10.24
N LEU A 383 -8.72 1.52 8.94
CA LEU A 383 -9.78 1.13 8.02
C LEU A 383 -9.32 -0.04 7.14
N ALA A 384 -10.24 -0.93 6.77
CA ALA A 384 -9.97 -2.05 5.88
C ALA A 384 -11.10 -2.30 4.88
N VAL A 385 -10.74 -2.38 3.60
CA VAL A 385 -11.70 -2.56 2.50
C VAL A 385 -11.95 -4.03 2.22
N SER A 386 -13.22 -4.43 2.32
CA SER A 386 -13.72 -5.74 1.90
C SER A 386 -14.28 -5.66 0.49
N TRP A 387 -13.57 -6.20 -0.49
CA TRP A 387 -13.98 -6.15 -1.90
C TRP A 387 -15.09 -7.16 -2.23
N SER A 388 -15.13 -8.31 -1.55
CA SER A 388 -16.21 -9.29 -1.75
C SER A 388 -17.45 -9.02 -0.90
N GLY A 389 -17.27 -8.48 0.32
CA GLY A 389 -18.38 -7.98 1.16
C GLY A 389 -18.91 -6.61 0.73
N ARG A 390 -18.11 -5.86 -0.06
CA ARG A 390 -18.32 -4.46 -0.48
C ARG A 390 -18.53 -3.53 0.71
N ARG A 391 -17.63 -3.62 1.70
CA ARG A 391 -17.70 -2.87 2.97
C ARG A 391 -16.40 -2.16 3.31
N LEU A 392 -16.54 -1.08 4.06
CA LEU A 392 -15.45 -0.46 4.81
C LEU A 392 -15.57 -0.91 6.26
N ASN A 393 -14.57 -1.66 6.75
CA ASN A 393 -14.49 -2.10 8.14
C ASN A 393 -13.55 -1.18 8.91
N ARG A 394 -13.75 -1.08 10.22
CA ARG A 394 -12.95 -0.26 11.15
C ARG A 394 -12.38 -1.14 12.26
N PHE A 395 -11.13 -0.88 12.62
CA PHE A 395 -10.44 -1.43 13.77
C PHE A 395 -10.11 -0.25 14.71
N GLU A 396 -10.49 -0.35 15.98
CA GLU A 396 -10.34 0.67 17.03
C GLU A 396 -10.31 -0.02 18.40
N ASP A 397 -9.69 0.58 19.42
CA ASP A 397 -9.58 0.01 20.78
C ASP A 397 -9.05 -1.46 20.82
N GLY A 398 -8.13 -1.82 19.92
CA GLY A 398 -7.63 -3.20 19.76
C GLY A 398 -8.62 -4.21 19.16
N ALA A 399 -9.77 -3.77 18.64
CA ALA A 399 -10.85 -4.63 18.17
C ALA A 399 -11.43 -4.23 16.80
N TRP A 400 -11.91 -5.22 16.06
CA TRP A 400 -12.71 -4.98 14.86
C TRP A 400 -14.15 -4.62 15.22
N VAL A 401 -14.65 -3.50 14.69
CA VAL A 401 -16.06 -3.13 14.78
C VAL A 401 -16.92 -4.23 14.14
N PRO A 402 -18.06 -4.65 14.76
CA PRO A 402 -18.86 -5.75 14.23
C PRO A 402 -19.28 -5.55 12.77
N TYR A 403 -19.04 -6.56 11.93
CA TYR A 403 -19.29 -6.51 10.48
C TYR A 403 -20.71 -6.06 10.09
N SER A 404 -21.71 -6.29 10.96
CA SER A 404 -23.08 -5.80 10.80
C SER A 404 -23.21 -4.28 10.77
N SER A 405 -22.31 -3.57 11.44
CA SER A 405 -22.26 -2.11 11.54
C SER A 405 -21.41 -1.47 10.44
N SER A 406 -20.46 -2.21 9.86
CA SER A 406 -19.60 -1.74 8.75
C SER A 406 -20.43 -1.19 7.58
N PRO A 407 -20.22 0.08 7.16
CA PRO A 407 -20.82 0.64 5.95
C PRO A 407 -20.52 -0.22 4.72
N GLY A 408 -21.46 -0.29 3.76
CA GLY A 408 -21.28 -1.10 2.56
C GLY A 408 -22.29 -0.83 1.44
N TRP A 409 -21.92 -1.25 0.22
CA TRP A 409 -22.54 -0.81 -1.03
C TRP A 409 -22.91 -1.98 -1.94
N SER A 410 -24.19 -2.10 -2.29
CA SER A 410 -24.69 -3.22 -3.12
C SER A 410 -24.18 -3.20 -4.57
N THR A 411 -23.84 -2.03 -5.11
CA THR A 411 -23.59 -1.81 -6.55
C THR A 411 -22.19 -1.32 -6.91
N LEU A 412 -21.37 -0.96 -5.93
CA LEU A 412 -20.02 -0.41 -6.13
C LEU A 412 -18.97 -1.45 -5.74
N GLY A 413 -17.89 -1.55 -6.51
CA GLY A 413 -16.74 -2.37 -6.15
C GLY A 413 -15.69 -1.49 -5.47
N VAL A 414 -15.42 -1.76 -4.21
CA VAL A 414 -14.35 -1.11 -3.43
C VAL A 414 -13.12 -2.03 -3.40
N TRP A 415 -11.93 -1.44 -3.36
CA TRP A 415 -10.65 -2.16 -3.34
C TRP A 415 -9.61 -1.53 -2.40
N ASP A 416 -9.52 -0.20 -2.40
CA ASP A 416 -8.49 0.58 -1.70
C ASP A 416 -9.08 1.65 -0.77
N VAL A 417 -8.33 2.05 0.25
CA VAL A 417 -8.61 3.18 1.15
C VAL A 417 -7.33 3.92 1.52
N SER A 418 -7.32 5.26 1.39
CA SER A 418 -6.21 6.12 1.84
C SER A 418 -6.72 7.30 2.67
N PHE A 419 -5.99 7.68 3.72
CA PHE A 419 -6.32 8.84 4.57
C PHE A 419 -5.74 10.15 4.00
N SER A 420 -6.42 11.27 4.28
CA SER A 420 -5.85 12.60 4.09
C SER A 420 -4.73 12.88 5.10
N PRO A 421 -3.78 13.79 4.81
CA PRO A 421 -2.68 14.11 5.72
C PRO A 421 -3.13 14.79 7.03
N ASP A 422 -4.35 15.32 7.08
CA ASP A 422 -5.01 15.85 8.28
C ASP A 422 -5.91 14.83 9.00
N GLY A 423 -5.97 13.58 8.52
CA GLY A 423 -6.75 12.48 9.10
C GLY A 423 -8.27 12.57 8.92
N ARG A 424 -8.82 13.79 8.76
CA ARG A 424 -10.26 14.08 8.81
C ARG A 424 -11.12 13.36 7.77
N ARG A 425 -10.52 12.81 6.70
CA ARG A 425 -11.22 12.02 5.69
C ARG A 425 -10.36 10.88 5.16
N ALA A 426 -11.01 9.88 4.56
CA ALA A 426 -10.35 8.89 3.72
C ALA A 426 -11.06 8.75 2.37
N LEU A 427 -10.29 8.51 1.32
CA LEU A 427 -10.80 8.20 -0.01
C LEU A 427 -10.79 6.68 -0.20
N VAL A 428 -11.96 6.08 -0.43
CA VAL A 428 -12.10 4.66 -0.75
C VAL A 428 -12.32 4.52 -2.26
N VAL A 429 -11.43 3.84 -2.97
CA VAL A 429 -11.53 3.66 -4.44
C VAL A 429 -11.70 2.19 -4.84
N GLY A 430 -12.07 1.93 -6.09
CA GLY A 430 -12.16 0.56 -6.58
C GLY A 430 -12.65 0.37 -8.02
N ARG A 431 -13.25 -0.80 -8.27
CA ARG A 431 -13.74 -1.24 -9.57
C ARG A 431 -14.88 -0.36 -10.10
N ALA A 432 -14.75 0.10 -11.33
CA ALA A 432 -15.76 0.90 -12.03
C ALA A 432 -17.10 0.16 -12.16
N GLY A 433 -18.20 0.90 -12.01
CA GLY A 433 -19.55 0.32 -11.93
C GLY A 433 -20.68 1.33 -12.14
N GLY A 434 -21.91 0.88 -11.88
CA GLY A 434 -23.12 1.68 -12.08
C GLY A 434 -23.59 1.81 -13.54
N SER A 435 -24.68 2.55 -13.73
CA SER A 435 -25.22 2.93 -15.04
C SER A 435 -25.77 4.35 -14.96
N PRO A 436 -25.17 5.36 -15.61
CA PRO A 436 -23.95 5.29 -16.43
C PRO A 436 -22.71 4.84 -15.63
N LEU A 437 -21.67 4.37 -16.33
CA LEU A 437 -20.43 3.89 -15.71
C LEU A 437 -19.69 5.03 -15.00
N ARG A 438 -19.35 4.82 -13.72
CA ARG A 438 -18.52 5.70 -12.89
C ARG A 438 -17.27 4.94 -12.42
N GLY A 439 -16.17 5.66 -12.20
CA GLY A 439 -14.99 5.12 -11.52
C GLY A 439 -15.21 5.22 -10.02
N THR A 440 -15.30 4.10 -9.30
CA THR A 440 -15.76 4.08 -7.91
C THR A 440 -14.81 4.84 -6.99
N ALA A 441 -15.32 5.88 -6.33
CA ALA A 441 -14.63 6.66 -5.31
C ALA A 441 -15.63 7.15 -4.25
N LEU A 442 -15.30 7.04 -2.97
CA LEU A 442 -16.17 7.36 -1.85
C LEU A 442 -15.39 8.17 -0.79
N GLU A 443 -15.98 9.25 -0.26
CA GLU A 443 -15.43 10.04 0.84
C GLU A 443 -15.94 9.50 2.18
N TYR A 444 -15.06 8.87 2.96
CA TYR A 444 -15.24 8.65 4.40
C TYR A 444 -14.83 9.92 5.16
N ARG A 445 -15.51 10.23 6.26
CA ARG A 445 -15.16 11.32 7.18
C ARG A 445 -14.89 10.70 8.54
N TYR A 446 -13.81 11.10 9.21
CA TYR A 446 -13.35 10.48 10.47
C TYR A 446 -14.45 10.42 11.53
N ASP A 447 -15.28 11.48 11.61
CA ASP A 447 -16.38 11.63 12.56
C ASP A 447 -17.66 10.84 12.19
N LEU A 448 -17.76 10.25 10.99
CA LEU A 448 -19.00 9.69 10.44
C LEU A 448 -18.82 8.28 9.86
N TYR A 449 -19.30 7.26 10.57
CA TYR A 449 -19.12 5.84 10.22
C TYR A 449 -20.45 5.09 9.95
N THR A 450 -21.41 5.72 9.28
CA THR A 450 -22.57 5.01 8.69
C THR A 450 -22.62 5.12 7.17
N SER A 451 -23.32 4.18 6.52
CA SER A 451 -23.48 4.15 5.06
C SER A 451 -24.36 5.28 4.49
N GLY A 452 -25.01 6.08 5.35
CA GLY A 452 -25.72 7.29 4.95
C GLY A 452 -24.86 8.55 4.95
N GLU A 453 -23.65 8.48 5.50
CA GLU A 453 -22.74 9.63 5.68
C GLU A 453 -21.51 9.55 4.76
N ILE A 454 -21.05 8.33 4.43
CA ILE A 454 -20.01 8.13 3.41
C ILE A 454 -20.55 8.57 2.04
N THR A 455 -19.86 9.53 1.43
CA THR A 455 -20.39 10.28 0.28
C THR A 455 -19.85 9.75 -1.06
N ASP A 456 -20.74 9.54 -2.04
CA ASP A 456 -20.39 8.96 -3.35
C ASP A 456 -19.84 9.98 -4.35
N VAL A 457 -18.53 10.17 -4.30
CA VAL A 457 -17.75 11.08 -5.16
C VAL A 457 -17.30 10.44 -6.49
N SER A 458 -17.76 9.22 -6.81
CA SER A 458 -17.29 8.41 -7.94
C SER A 458 -17.25 9.15 -9.28
N ILE A 459 -16.12 9.03 -9.99
CA ILE A 459 -15.77 9.78 -11.20
C ILE A 459 -16.88 9.65 -12.27
N PRO A 460 -17.56 10.75 -12.66
CA PRO A 460 -18.65 10.70 -13.61
C PRO A 460 -18.16 10.49 -15.05
N GLY A 461 -18.96 9.81 -15.87
CA GLY A 461 -18.67 9.63 -17.31
C GLY A 461 -17.45 8.77 -17.61
N PHE A 462 -17.02 7.92 -16.67
CA PHE A 462 -15.77 7.15 -16.72
C PHE A 462 -15.62 6.24 -17.94
N GLY A 463 -16.74 5.82 -18.54
CA GLY A 463 -16.77 5.06 -19.80
C GLY A 463 -16.49 5.86 -21.08
N ALA A 464 -16.23 7.17 -20.97
CA ALA A 464 -15.94 8.06 -22.09
C ALA A 464 -14.52 8.67 -21.97
N ALA A 465 -14.09 9.37 -23.02
CA ALA A 465 -12.87 10.19 -22.94
C ALA A 465 -13.01 11.26 -21.84
N PRO A 466 -11.96 11.55 -21.05
CA PRO A 466 -10.57 11.11 -21.25
C PRO A 466 -10.23 9.73 -20.68
N TYR A 467 -11.08 9.15 -19.82
CA TYR A 467 -10.79 7.95 -19.03
C TYR A 467 -10.82 6.65 -19.84
N LEU A 468 -11.83 6.48 -20.70
CA LEU A 468 -12.05 5.30 -21.54
C LEU A 468 -12.10 3.97 -20.75
N GLY A 469 -12.58 4.03 -19.50
CA GLY A 469 -12.72 2.86 -18.64
C GLY A 469 -13.86 1.92 -19.06
N ASP A 470 -13.78 0.68 -18.58
CA ASP A 470 -14.82 -0.33 -18.76
C ASP A 470 -15.24 -0.93 -17.40
N SER A 471 -16.21 -1.84 -17.39
CA SER A 471 -16.67 -2.54 -16.17
C SER A 471 -15.63 -3.49 -15.55
N ASN A 472 -14.42 -3.57 -16.09
CA ASN A 472 -13.30 -4.35 -15.57
C ASN A 472 -12.13 -3.46 -15.12
N THR A 473 -12.22 -2.16 -15.36
CA THR A 473 -11.23 -1.17 -14.94
C THR A 473 -11.34 -0.93 -13.44
N ASN A 474 -10.22 -1.07 -12.75
CA ASN A 474 -10.10 -0.84 -11.32
C ASN A 474 -9.33 0.45 -11.08
N LEU A 475 -9.81 1.26 -10.14
CA LEU A 475 -8.96 2.19 -9.40
C LEU A 475 -8.33 1.34 -8.29
N ASN A 476 -7.02 1.14 -8.36
CA ASN A 476 -6.29 0.13 -7.59
C ASN A 476 -5.66 0.68 -6.31
N ASP A 477 -5.37 1.98 -6.29
CA ASP A 477 -4.74 2.67 -5.15
C ASP A 477 -4.93 4.19 -5.25
N SER A 478 -4.77 4.90 -4.13
CA SER A 478 -4.96 6.33 -4.00
C SER A 478 -4.01 6.95 -2.98
N ALA A 479 -3.49 8.15 -3.26
CA ALA A 479 -2.66 8.89 -2.31
C ALA A 479 -2.97 10.39 -2.36
N PHE A 480 -3.15 10.98 -1.19
CA PHE A 480 -3.22 12.44 -1.02
C PHE A 480 -1.83 13.07 -1.15
N ARG A 481 -1.78 14.27 -1.70
CA ARG A 481 -0.56 15.07 -1.84
C ARG A 481 -0.33 15.88 -0.55
N PRO A 482 0.87 15.84 0.05
CA PRO A 482 1.20 16.70 1.19
C PRO A 482 0.96 18.19 0.90
N GLY A 483 0.26 18.86 1.81
CA GLY A 483 0.02 20.30 1.77
C GLY A 483 -1.11 20.79 0.86
N CYS A 484 -2.03 19.93 0.39
CA CYS A 484 -3.26 20.35 -0.29
C CYS A 484 -4.40 19.32 -0.15
N ASP A 485 -5.65 19.73 -0.43
CA ASP A 485 -6.86 18.89 -0.39
C ASP A 485 -7.07 18.13 -1.72
N GLY A 486 -6.09 17.32 -2.11
CA GLY A 486 -6.12 16.57 -3.37
C GLY A 486 -4.97 15.55 -3.48
N GLY A 487 -4.76 14.99 -4.66
CA GLY A 487 -3.73 13.96 -4.86
C GLY A 487 -3.90 13.17 -6.15
N LEU A 488 -3.56 11.89 -6.10
CA LEU A 488 -3.56 10.96 -7.23
C LEU A 488 -4.38 9.70 -6.91
N VAL A 489 -5.12 9.21 -7.91
CA VAL A 489 -5.66 7.85 -7.97
C VAL A 489 -5.02 7.14 -9.15
N VAL A 490 -4.60 5.89 -8.93
CA VAL A 490 -4.03 5.03 -9.98
C VAL A 490 -4.87 3.81 -10.23
N GLY A 491 -4.71 3.21 -11.41
CA GLY A 491 -5.46 2.02 -11.76
C GLY A 491 -5.25 1.56 -13.19
N GLY A 492 -6.25 0.84 -13.70
CA GLY A 492 -6.26 0.34 -15.06
C GLY A 492 -6.97 -1.00 -15.21
N ASN A 493 -6.59 -1.75 -16.23
CA ASN A 493 -7.10 -3.08 -16.56
C ASN A 493 -6.03 -3.87 -17.33
N THR A 494 -5.78 -5.10 -16.92
CA THR A 494 -4.94 -6.08 -17.64
C THR A 494 -5.76 -7.27 -18.08
N SER A 495 -5.76 -7.53 -19.38
CA SER A 495 -6.47 -8.63 -20.02
C SER A 495 -5.54 -9.40 -20.96
N TRP A 496 -6.04 -10.49 -21.56
CA TRP A 496 -5.34 -11.23 -22.61
C TRP A 496 -5.02 -10.37 -23.85
N SER A 497 -5.73 -9.26 -24.08
CA SER A 497 -5.53 -8.37 -25.22
C SER A 497 -4.55 -7.22 -24.95
N GLY A 498 -4.07 -7.07 -23.71
CA GLY A 498 -3.12 -6.03 -23.31
C GLY A 498 -3.35 -5.51 -21.89
N SER A 499 -2.48 -4.60 -21.47
CA SER A 499 -2.60 -3.88 -20.19
C SER A 499 -2.72 -2.38 -20.46
N THR A 500 -3.60 -1.72 -19.72
CA THR A 500 -3.89 -0.29 -19.84
C THR A 500 -3.87 0.34 -18.45
N GLY A 501 -3.21 1.49 -18.32
CA GLY A 501 -3.09 2.21 -17.05
C GLY A 501 -3.82 3.55 -17.02
N LEU A 502 -4.16 3.95 -15.80
CA LEU A 502 -4.73 5.25 -15.48
C LEU A 502 -3.90 5.92 -14.37
N LEU A 503 -3.59 7.19 -14.59
CA LEU A 503 -3.17 8.15 -13.56
C LEU A 503 -4.19 9.28 -13.59
N ILE A 504 -4.79 9.59 -12.45
CA ILE A 504 -5.87 10.56 -12.32
C ILE A 504 -5.53 11.47 -11.15
N GLU A 505 -5.38 12.76 -11.40
CA GLU A 505 -5.36 13.78 -10.37
C GLU A 505 -6.77 14.01 -9.83
N PHE A 506 -6.90 14.17 -8.52
CA PHE A 506 -8.13 14.57 -7.85
C PHE A 506 -7.90 15.80 -6.96
N GLU A 507 -8.93 16.62 -6.81
CA GLU A 507 -8.91 17.85 -6.00
C GLU A 507 -10.31 18.07 -5.41
N ILE A 508 -10.39 18.44 -4.13
CA ILE A 508 -11.66 18.62 -3.41
C ILE A 508 -12.17 20.06 -3.63
N GLU A 509 -13.41 20.21 -4.09
CA GLU A 509 -13.94 21.54 -4.40
C GLU A 509 -14.06 22.41 -3.13
N GLY A 510 -13.38 23.56 -3.15
CA GLY A 510 -13.34 24.50 -2.01
C GLY A 510 -12.32 24.14 -0.94
N GLY A 511 -11.51 23.10 -1.13
CA GLY A 511 -10.33 22.82 -0.30
C GLY A 511 -9.10 23.64 -0.69
N THR A 512 -7.98 23.32 -0.06
CA THR A 512 -6.65 23.85 -0.36
C THR A 512 -6.20 23.35 -1.74
N ALA A 513 -6.05 24.26 -2.71
CA ALA A 513 -5.72 23.88 -4.09
C ALA A 513 -4.34 23.20 -4.21
N CYS A 514 -4.22 22.25 -5.13
CA CYS A 514 -2.95 21.54 -5.38
C CYS A 514 -2.09 22.14 -6.52
N ARG A 515 -2.56 23.20 -7.18
CA ARG A 515 -1.89 23.89 -8.31
C ARG A 515 -2.15 25.40 -8.31
#